data_AF-A0A2D6RTV7-F1
#
_entry.id   AF-A0A2D6RTV7-F1
#
_cell.length_a   1.000
_cell.length_b   1.000
_cell.length_c   1.000
_cell.angle_alpha   90.00
_cell.angle_beta   90.00
_cell.angle_gamma   90.00
#
_symmetry.space_group_name_H-M   'P 1'
#
loop_
_entity.id
_entity.type
_entity.pdbx_description
1 polymer ?
#
loop_
_entity_poly.entity_id
_entity_poly.type
_entity_poly.pdbx_seq_one_letter_code
_entity_poly.pdbx_strand_id
1 'polypeptide(L)'
;MASGLRFSEEQFQALRTRLAAQNVPKASVSKPRAGKKLAQPEHDIQVAFFNWVAHHEARIPNLNLIHAIPNGGHRHGAVAAKMKAEGVKKGVLDVQWPVARGAFVGLDIEFKAPGASPSAEQRDRIDQLQKEGWLCVVCWSWEAAARVVLGYAGLPRIQFDTHGMTEV
;
A
#
# COMPACT_ATOMS: atom_id res chain seq x y z
N MET A 1 5.79 -31.59 -10.54
CA MET A 1 5.08 -31.04 -11.72
C MET A 1 4.06 -30.04 -11.23
N ALA A 2 4.37 -28.75 -11.32
CA ALA A 2 3.39 -27.66 -11.20
C ALA A 2 3.71 -26.71 -12.36
N SER A 3 2.91 -26.75 -13.43
CA SER A 3 3.09 -25.84 -14.56
C SER A 3 2.64 -24.45 -14.12
N GLY A 4 3.59 -23.56 -13.87
CA GLY A 4 3.29 -22.15 -13.71
C GLY A 4 2.60 -21.63 -14.98
N LEU A 5 1.40 -21.06 -14.82
CA LEU A 5 0.72 -20.38 -15.92
C LEU A 5 1.61 -19.23 -16.41
N ARG A 6 2.07 -19.29 -17.66
CA ARG A 6 2.67 -18.15 -18.35
C ARG A 6 1.56 -17.41 -19.08
N PHE A 7 1.40 -16.13 -18.76
CA PHE A 7 0.49 -15.24 -19.46
C PHE A 7 1.30 -14.37 -20.43
N SER A 8 0.82 -14.25 -21.67
CA SER A 8 1.26 -13.22 -22.62
C SER A 8 0.81 -11.83 -22.15
N GLU A 9 1.42 -10.77 -22.68
CA GLU A 9 1.07 -9.38 -22.38
C GLU A 9 -0.43 -9.11 -22.60
N GLU A 10 -1.01 -9.64 -23.68
CA GLU A 10 -2.43 -9.53 -23.99
C GLU A 10 -3.32 -10.25 -22.95
N GLN A 11 -2.89 -11.42 -22.47
CA GLN A 11 -3.58 -12.14 -21.40
C GLN A 11 -3.46 -11.41 -20.06
N PHE A 12 -2.34 -10.74 -19.80
CA PHE A 12 -2.15 -9.91 -18.61
C PHE A 12 -3.06 -8.68 -18.65
N GLN A 13 -3.16 -7.98 -19.78
CA GLN A 13 -4.07 -6.83 -19.95
C GLN A 13 -5.55 -7.24 -19.87
N ALA A 14 -5.92 -8.39 -20.45
CA ALA A 14 -7.27 -8.94 -20.32
C ALA A 14 -7.59 -9.36 -18.87
N LEU A 15 -6.63 -9.94 -18.14
CA LEU A 15 -6.77 -10.30 -16.73
C LEU A 15 -6.91 -9.06 -15.84
N ARG A 16 -6.10 -8.02 -16.08
CA ARG A 16 -6.22 -6.71 -15.42
C ARG A 16 -7.62 -6.11 -15.61
N THR A 17 -8.12 -6.15 -16.85
CA THR A 17 -9.45 -5.62 -17.20
C THR A 17 -10.57 -6.42 -16.53
N ARG A 18 -10.46 -7.76 -16.51
CA ARG A 18 -11.46 -8.65 -15.93
C ARG A 18 -11.49 -8.64 -14.40
N LEU A 19 -10.33 -8.50 -13.76
CA LEU A 19 -10.23 -8.34 -12.30
C LEU A 19 -10.66 -6.94 -11.84
N ALA A 20 -10.40 -5.89 -12.62
CA ALA A 20 -10.98 -4.56 -12.38
C ALA A 20 -12.52 -4.57 -12.43
N ALA A 21 -13.11 -5.47 -13.23
CA ALA A 21 -14.56 -5.67 -13.33
C ALA A 21 -15.17 -6.55 -12.21
N GLN A 22 -14.35 -7.25 -11.41
CA GLN A 22 -14.81 -8.09 -10.30
C GLN A 22 -14.60 -7.37 -8.97
N ASN A 23 -15.69 -6.80 -8.40
CA ASN A 23 -15.82 -6.34 -7.01
C ASN A 23 -14.50 -5.93 -6.31
N VAL A 24 -13.71 -5.07 -6.95
CA VAL A 24 -12.62 -4.37 -6.28
C VAL A 24 -13.29 -3.55 -5.17
N PRO A 25 -12.90 -3.71 -3.90
CA PRO A 25 -13.47 -2.90 -2.84
C PRO A 25 -13.33 -1.44 -3.26
N LYS A 26 -14.46 -0.73 -3.38
CA LYS A 26 -14.46 0.70 -3.73
C LYS A 26 -13.46 1.40 -2.82
N ALA A 27 -12.52 2.12 -3.42
CA ALA A 27 -11.48 2.88 -2.73
C ALA A 27 -12.10 4.07 -1.98
N SER A 28 -12.87 3.78 -0.92
CA SER A 28 -13.25 4.68 0.15
C SER A 28 -13.89 3.85 1.27
N VAL A 29 -13.09 3.45 2.25
CA VAL A 29 -13.64 3.01 3.53
C VAL A 29 -14.14 4.27 4.24
N SER A 30 -15.42 4.27 4.62
CA SER A 30 -16.14 5.45 5.12
C SER A 30 -15.45 6.09 6.34
N LYS A 31 -15.50 7.44 6.40
CA LYS A 31 -14.99 8.21 7.55
C LYS A 31 -15.74 7.81 8.83
N PRO A 32 -15.06 7.36 9.91
CA PRO A 32 -15.70 7.14 11.19
C PRO A 32 -16.10 8.47 11.85
N ARG A 33 -17.15 8.44 12.71
CA ARG A 33 -17.59 9.60 13.51
C ARG A 33 -16.55 9.93 14.61
N ALA A 34 -16.42 11.20 14.96
CA ALA A 34 -15.37 11.70 15.85
C ALA A 34 -15.37 11.04 17.24
N GLY A 35 -14.26 10.37 17.60
CA GLY A 35 -13.93 9.93 18.95
C GLY A 35 -12.97 10.89 19.66
N LYS A 36 -12.47 10.53 20.86
CA LYS A 36 -11.48 11.31 21.63
C LYS A 36 -10.29 11.74 20.75
N LYS A 37 -9.92 13.03 20.81
CA LYS A 37 -8.78 13.60 20.07
C LYS A 37 -7.46 13.00 20.59
N LEU A 38 -6.78 12.25 19.74
CA LEU A 38 -5.39 11.82 19.93
C LEU A 38 -4.43 13.01 19.66
N ALA A 39 -3.23 12.98 20.24
CA ALA A 39 -2.23 14.04 20.07
C ALA A 39 -1.55 14.01 18.69
N GLN A 40 -1.31 12.81 18.15
CA GLN A 40 -0.83 12.59 16.78
C GLN A 40 -1.63 11.46 16.12
N PRO A 41 -2.89 11.72 15.74
CA PRO A 41 -3.83 10.67 15.32
C PRO A 41 -3.32 9.81 14.16
N GLU A 42 -2.61 10.38 13.18
CA GLU A 42 -2.05 9.61 12.06
C GLU A 42 -0.91 8.69 12.50
N HIS A 43 0.00 9.19 13.34
CA HIS A 43 1.10 8.40 13.90
C HIS A 43 0.57 7.23 14.73
N ASP A 44 -0.37 7.49 15.65
CA ASP A 44 -0.93 6.47 16.54
C ASP A 44 -1.67 5.38 15.75
N ILE A 45 -2.40 5.77 14.69
CA ILE A 45 -3.06 4.83 13.77
C ILE A 45 -2.01 3.94 13.08
N GLN A 46 -0.94 4.52 12.53
CA GLN A 46 0.08 3.75 11.83
C GLN A 46 0.85 2.82 12.78
N VAL A 47 1.14 3.26 14.01
CA VAL A 47 1.75 2.41 15.06
C VAL A 47 0.84 1.23 15.38
N ALA A 48 -0.46 1.46 15.60
CA ALA A 48 -1.41 0.39 15.85
C ALA A 48 -1.50 -0.59 14.66
N PHE A 49 -1.43 -0.09 13.43
CA PHE A 49 -1.39 -0.92 12.23
C PHE A 49 -0.13 -1.80 12.17
N PHE A 50 1.07 -1.25 12.40
CA PHE A 50 2.29 -2.06 12.39
C PHE A 50 2.38 -3.04 13.55
N ASN A 51 1.83 -2.70 14.72
CA ASN A 51 1.64 -3.67 15.80
C ASN A 51 0.76 -4.83 15.32
N TRP A 52 -0.37 -4.54 14.67
CA TRP A 52 -1.22 -5.58 14.08
C TRP A 52 -0.46 -6.42 13.04
N VAL A 53 0.28 -5.79 12.12
CA VAL A 53 1.11 -6.47 11.11
C VAL A 53 2.04 -7.49 11.78
N ALA A 54 2.82 -7.06 12.79
CA ALA A 54 3.79 -7.92 13.48
C ALA A 54 3.13 -9.18 14.09
N HIS A 55 1.89 -9.07 14.59
CA HIS A 55 1.13 -10.22 15.14
C HIS A 55 0.56 -11.16 14.06
N HIS A 56 0.65 -10.80 12.78
CA HIS A 56 0.06 -11.54 11.66
C HIS A 56 1.08 -12.02 10.62
N GLU A 57 2.34 -11.59 10.69
CA GLU A 57 3.39 -11.97 9.72
C GLU A 57 3.54 -13.48 9.55
N ALA A 58 3.45 -14.25 10.64
CA ALA A 58 3.55 -15.70 10.59
C ALA A 58 2.36 -16.39 9.89
N ARG A 59 1.22 -15.71 9.77
CA ARG A 59 -0.04 -16.30 9.25
C ARG A 59 -0.39 -15.79 7.85
N ILE A 60 0.07 -14.62 7.47
CA ILE A 60 -0.23 -14.00 6.17
C ILE A 60 1.03 -14.07 5.29
N PRO A 61 1.00 -14.85 4.20
CA PRO A 61 2.17 -15.04 3.34
C PRO A 61 2.73 -13.71 2.83
N ASN A 62 4.06 -13.54 2.99
CA ASN A 62 4.83 -12.37 2.55
C ASN A 62 4.44 -11.06 3.23
N LEU A 63 3.66 -11.09 4.31
CA LEU A 63 3.31 -9.86 5.03
C LEU A 63 4.55 -9.18 5.60
N ASN A 64 5.60 -9.93 5.94
CA ASN A 64 6.90 -9.42 6.38
C ASN A 64 7.60 -8.46 5.38
N LEU A 65 7.10 -8.34 4.14
CA LEU A 65 7.61 -7.37 3.15
C LEU A 65 6.94 -6.00 3.23
N ILE A 66 5.85 -5.86 4.00
CA ILE A 66 5.19 -4.57 4.23
C ILE A 66 6.08 -3.66 5.07
N HIS A 67 6.19 -2.39 4.71
CA HIS A 67 7.06 -1.46 5.41
C HIS A 67 6.51 -0.03 5.39
N ALA A 68 6.91 0.75 6.40
CA ALA A 68 6.64 2.17 6.47
C ALA A 68 7.62 2.94 5.58
N ILE A 69 7.13 4.00 4.95
CA ILE A 69 7.95 4.95 4.22
C ILE A 69 8.00 6.26 5.03
N PRO A 70 9.14 6.59 5.68
CA PRO A 70 9.24 7.77 6.55
C PRO A 70 9.43 9.07 5.74
N ASN A 71 8.62 9.28 4.71
CA ASN A 71 8.67 10.48 3.87
C ASN A 71 7.92 11.66 4.51
N GLY A 72 6.95 11.40 5.40
CA GLY A 72 6.24 12.42 6.19
C GLY A 72 6.94 12.80 7.51
N GLY A 73 6.46 13.85 8.17
CA GLY A 73 6.90 14.24 9.53
C GLY A 73 7.90 15.40 9.62
N HIS A 74 7.85 16.10 10.76
CA HIS A 74 8.73 17.23 11.08
C HIS A 74 10.17 16.76 11.28
N ARG A 75 11.12 17.46 10.65
CA ARG A 75 12.55 17.19 10.77
C ARG A 75 13.35 18.48 10.58
N HIS A 76 14.59 18.47 11.04
CA HIS A 76 15.48 19.62 10.88
C HIS A 76 15.69 19.94 9.39
N GLY A 77 15.71 21.24 9.04
CA GLY A 77 15.76 21.70 7.63
C GLY A 77 16.95 21.12 6.84
N ALA A 78 18.12 21.02 7.47
CA ALA A 78 19.30 20.42 6.84
C ALA A 78 19.11 18.93 6.49
N VAL A 79 18.41 18.17 7.35
CA VAL A 79 18.07 16.76 7.08
C VAL A 79 17.08 16.67 5.92
N ALA A 80 16.06 17.54 5.92
CA ALA A 80 15.10 17.58 4.82
C ALA A 80 15.76 17.92 3.46
N ALA A 81 16.78 18.79 3.45
CA ALA A 81 17.52 19.12 2.23
C ALA A 81 18.33 17.92 1.72
N LYS A 82 19.05 17.21 2.61
CA LYS A 82 19.77 15.98 2.26
C LYS A 82 18.84 14.89 1.72
N MET A 83 17.73 14.62 2.41
CA MET A 83 16.75 13.63 1.98
C MET A 83 16.13 13.97 0.61
N LYS A 84 15.89 15.25 0.32
CA LYS A 84 15.46 15.68 -1.02
C LYS A 84 16.51 15.39 -2.08
N ALA A 85 17.80 15.62 -1.78
CA ALA A 85 18.90 15.28 -2.68
C ALA A 85 19.04 13.76 -2.87
N GLU A 86 18.70 12.95 -1.87
CA GLU A 86 18.61 11.48 -1.94
C GLU A 86 17.38 10.99 -2.70
N GLY A 87 16.47 11.89 -3.12
CA GLY A 87 15.32 11.57 -3.97
C GLY A 87 13.98 11.45 -3.24
N VAL A 88 13.88 11.86 -1.97
CA VAL A 88 12.59 11.93 -1.28
C VAL A 88 11.62 12.84 -2.04
N LYS A 89 10.45 12.30 -2.37
CA LYS A 89 9.38 13.00 -3.10
C LYS A 89 8.25 13.37 -2.15
N LYS A 90 7.67 14.55 -2.35
CA LYS A 90 6.41 14.93 -1.70
C LYS A 90 5.29 13.98 -2.15
N GLY A 91 4.33 13.78 -1.26
CA GLY A 91 3.13 13.01 -1.53
C GLY A 91 3.30 11.50 -1.56
N VAL A 92 4.51 10.96 -1.30
CA VAL A 92 4.72 9.52 -1.09
C VAL A 92 3.86 9.05 0.08
N LEU A 93 3.18 7.92 -0.12
CA LEU A 93 2.23 7.37 0.84
C LEU A 93 2.95 6.70 2.00
N ASP A 94 2.26 6.54 3.12
CA ASP A 94 2.87 6.16 4.39
C ASP A 94 3.40 4.71 4.44
N VAL A 95 2.75 3.78 3.74
CA VAL A 95 3.05 2.34 3.82
C VAL A 95 2.96 1.71 2.44
N GLN A 96 3.90 0.81 2.15
CA GLN A 96 3.93 0.00 0.94
C GLN A 96 4.04 -1.49 1.28
N TRP A 97 3.22 -2.30 0.61
CA TRP A 97 3.33 -3.76 0.57
C TRP A 97 3.67 -4.19 -0.87
N PRO A 98 4.96 -4.41 -1.19
CA PRO A 98 5.43 -4.65 -2.56
C PRO A 98 5.24 -6.11 -2.98
N VAL A 99 3.99 -6.58 -2.94
CA VAL A 99 3.67 -7.98 -3.17
C VAL A 99 2.51 -8.09 -4.15
N ALA A 100 2.81 -8.53 -5.38
CA ALA A 100 1.79 -8.66 -6.41
C ALA A 100 0.69 -9.66 -6.02
N ARG A 101 -0.56 -9.22 -6.17
CA ARG A 101 -1.78 -9.99 -5.91
C ARG A 101 -2.89 -9.57 -6.87
N GLY A 102 -3.59 -10.54 -7.44
CA GLY A 102 -4.62 -10.32 -8.46
C GLY A 102 -4.06 -9.58 -9.67
N ALA A 103 -4.65 -8.42 -9.99
CA ALA A 103 -4.23 -7.52 -11.07
C ALA A 103 -3.26 -6.42 -10.61
N PHE A 104 -2.92 -6.38 -9.33
CA PHE A 104 -2.15 -5.28 -8.75
C PHE A 104 -0.68 -5.68 -8.55
N VAL A 105 0.21 -4.75 -8.87
CA VAL A 105 1.66 -4.94 -8.71
C VAL A 105 2.12 -4.81 -7.25
N GLY A 106 1.31 -4.17 -6.42
CA GLY A 106 1.49 -4.01 -4.98
C GLY A 106 0.34 -3.22 -4.36
N LEU A 107 0.41 -2.99 -3.05
CA LEU A 107 -0.54 -2.21 -2.26
C LEU A 107 0.18 -1.05 -1.57
N ASP A 108 -0.35 0.16 -1.72
CA ASP A 108 0.03 1.35 -0.94
C ASP A 108 -1.11 1.83 -0.06
N ILE A 109 -0.77 2.26 1.16
CA ILE A 109 -1.71 2.75 2.16
C ILE A 109 -1.25 4.13 2.63
N GLU A 110 -2.17 5.10 2.58
CA GLU A 110 -2.05 6.42 3.19
C GLU A 110 -2.95 6.49 4.42
N PHE A 111 -2.42 6.95 5.56
CA PHE A 111 -3.19 7.16 6.77
C PHE A 111 -3.66 8.60 6.91
N LYS A 112 -4.88 8.77 7.43
CA LYS A 112 -5.43 10.09 7.77
C LYS A 112 -6.12 10.10 9.12
N ALA A 113 -5.98 11.23 9.82
CA ALA A 113 -6.79 11.48 11.00
C ALA A 113 -8.27 11.49 10.64
N PRO A 114 -9.19 11.00 11.51
CA PRO A 114 -10.63 11.10 11.25
C PRO A 114 -11.05 12.52 10.87
N GLY A 115 -11.74 12.66 9.73
CA GLY A 115 -12.14 13.95 9.19
C GLY A 115 -11.14 14.60 8.23
N ALA A 116 -9.85 14.28 8.32
CA ALA A 116 -8.82 14.78 7.41
C ALA A 116 -8.92 14.15 6.00
N SER A 117 -8.24 14.76 5.05
CA SER A 117 -8.18 14.33 3.65
C SER A 117 -6.72 14.33 3.17
N PRO A 118 -6.36 13.52 2.16
CA PRO A 118 -5.07 13.61 1.50
C PRO A 118 -4.75 15.02 0.98
N SER A 119 -3.47 15.36 0.94
CA SER A 119 -2.98 16.56 0.25
C SER A 119 -3.18 16.47 -1.26
N ALA A 120 -2.97 17.57 -1.98
CA ALA A 120 -3.04 17.56 -3.44
C ALA A 120 -1.99 16.63 -4.04
N GLU A 121 -0.75 16.71 -3.55
CA GLU A 121 0.36 15.88 -4.01
C GLU A 121 0.14 14.39 -3.73
N GLN A 122 -0.53 14.05 -2.63
CA GLN A 122 -0.91 12.65 -2.34
C GLN A 122 -1.99 12.15 -3.29
N ARG A 123 -3.00 12.97 -3.61
CA ARG A 123 -4.01 12.61 -4.63
C ARG A 123 -3.36 12.38 -5.99
N ASP A 124 -2.52 13.31 -6.43
CA ASP A 124 -1.83 13.20 -7.73
C ASP A 124 -0.95 11.95 -7.78
N ARG A 125 -0.29 11.59 -6.68
CA ARG A 125 0.49 10.35 -6.60
C ARG A 125 -0.39 9.10 -6.64
N ILE A 126 -1.50 9.07 -5.89
CA ILE A 126 -2.46 7.96 -5.93
C ILE A 126 -2.91 7.71 -7.37
N ASP A 127 -3.29 8.78 -8.09
CA ASP A 127 -3.74 8.68 -9.48
C ASP A 127 -2.63 8.14 -10.40
N GLN A 128 -1.37 8.57 -10.20
CA GLN A 128 -0.23 8.07 -10.98
C GLN A 128 0.06 6.60 -10.69
N LEU A 129 0.10 6.19 -9.42
CA LEU A 129 0.39 4.81 -9.02
C LEU A 129 -0.71 3.85 -9.49
N GLN A 130 -1.99 4.27 -9.43
CA GLN A 130 -3.10 3.48 -9.93
C GLN A 130 -3.00 3.24 -11.45
N LYS A 131 -2.56 4.23 -12.23
CA LYS A 131 -2.28 4.06 -13.67
C LYS A 131 -1.18 3.02 -13.91
N GLU A 132 -0.16 2.98 -13.05
CA GLU A 132 0.92 1.98 -13.07
C GLU A 132 0.51 0.61 -12.48
N GLY A 133 -0.75 0.45 -12.06
CA GLY A 133 -1.28 -0.84 -11.61
C GLY A 133 -1.14 -1.13 -10.11
N TRP A 134 -0.83 -0.12 -9.29
CA TRP A 134 -0.87 -0.26 -7.83
C TRP A 134 -2.29 -0.17 -7.29
N LEU A 135 -2.58 -0.95 -6.23
CA LEU A 135 -3.74 -0.66 -5.39
C LEU A 135 -3.33 0.42 -4.38
N CYS A 136 -3.93 1.59 -4.45
CA CYS A 136 -3.69 2.67 -3.49
C CYS A 136 -4.96 2.93 -2.68
N VAL A 137 -4.85 2.96 -1.35
CA VAL A 137 -5.98 3.23 -0.45
C VAL A 137 -5.65 4.31 0.57
N VAL A 138 -6.68 5.05 0.98
CA VAL A 138 -6.61 5.98 2.11
C VAL A 138 -7.40 5.37 3.27
N CYS A 139 -6.78 5.29 4.44
CA CYS A 139 -7.33 4.67 5.64
C CYS A 139 -7.40 5.66 6.80
N TRP A 140 -8.54 5.69 7.49
CA TRP A 140 -8.78 6.56 8.65
C TRP A 140 -8.71 5.82 9.99
N SER A 141 -8.36 4.54 9.97
CA SER A 141 -8.14 3.72 11.15
C SER A 141 -7.24 2.52 10.81
N TRP A 142 -6.61 1.94 11.82
CA TRP A 142 -5.74 0.78 11.62
C TRP A 142 -6.55 -0.46 11.25
N GLU A 143 -7.79 -0.59 11.78
CA GLU A 143 -8.71 -1.67 11.46
C GLU A 143 -9.16 -1.63 10.00
N ALA A 144 -9.35 -0.41 9.45
CA ALA A 144 -9.64 -0.24 8.03
C ALA A 144 -8.47 -0.73 7.16
N ALA A 145 -7.25 -0.35 7.50
CA ALA A 145 -6.05 -0.83 6.80
C ALA A 145 -5.87 -2.34 6.95
N ALA A 146 -6.08 -2.91 8.14
CA ALA A 146 -6.04 -4.35 8.37
C ALA A 146 -7.05 -5.12 7.50
N ARG A 147 -8.28 -4.62 7.36
CA ARG A 147 -9.29 -5.21 6.45
C ARG A 147 -8.84 -5.16 4.99
N VAL A 148 -8.23 -4.05 4.55
CA VAL A 148 -7.67 -3.95 3.19
C VAL A 148 -6.56 -4.97 2.99
N VAL A 149 -5.62 -5.09 3.93
CA VAL A 149 -4.52 -6.06 3.88
C VAL A 149 -5.07 -7.49 3.81
N LEU A 150 -6.06 -7.84 4.64
CA LEU A 150 -6.68 -9.17 4.61
C LEU A 150 -7.38 -9.46 3.27
N GLY A 151 -8.13 -8.49 2.73
CA GLY A 151 -8.77 -8.62 1.42
C GLY A 151 -7.75 -8.77 0.30
N TYR A 152 -6.69 -7.97 0.32
CA TYR A 152 -5.60 -8.03 -0.65
C TYR A 152 -4.82 -9.34 -0.57
N ALA A 153 -4.58 -9.85 0.64
CA ALA A 153 -3.92 -11.13 0.87
C ALA A 153 -4.72 -12.32 0.33
N GLY A 154 -6.06 -12.21 0.26
CA GLY A 154 -6.94 -13.22 -0.29
C GLY A 154 -6.99 -13.26 -1.82
N LEU A 155 -6.42 -12.28 -2.52
CA LEU A 155 -6.34 -12.28 -3.98
C LEU A 155 -5.29 -13.30 -4.48
N PRO A 156 -5.47 -13.87 -5.70
CA PRO A 156 -4.52 -14.81 -6.27
C PRO A 156 -3.09 -14.25 -6.31
N ARG A 157 -2.10 -15.06 -5.95
CA ARG A 157 -0.69 -14.66 -5.99
C ARG A 157 -0.09 -14.93 -7.37
N ILE A 158 0.66 -13.96 -7.88
CA ILE A 158 1.58 -14.17 -8.99
C ILE A 158 2.93 -14.59 -8.39
N GLN A 159 3.47 -15.72 -8.83
CA GLN A 159 4.79 -16.22 -8.41
C GLN A 159 5.66 -16.41 -9.63
N PHE A 160 6.94 -16.11 -9.46
CA PHE A 160 7.98 -16.39 -10.44
C PHE A 160 9.02 -17.29 -9.81
N ASP A 161 9.47 -18.31 -10.55
CA ASP A 161 10.61 -19.12 -10.16
C ASP A 161 11.88 -18.28 -10.38
N THR A 162 12.47 -17.77 -9.29
CA THR A 162 13.68 -16.95 -9.38
C THR A 162 14.92 -17.86 -9.38
N HIS A 163 15.67 -17.83 -10.49
CA HIS A 163 16.99 -18.47 -10.59
C HIS A 163 18.06 -17.38 -10.51
N GLY A 164 18.51 -17.05 -9.29
CA GLY A 164 19.66 -16.18 -9.03
C GLY A 164 19.48 -14.70 -9.39
N MET A 165 20.00 -13.81 -8.55
CA MET A 165 20.12 -12.41 -8.91
C MET A 165 21.06 -12.26 -10.11
N THR A 166 20.67 -11.51 -11.13
CA THR A 166 21.56 -11.10 -12.22
C THR A 166 22.29 -9.86 -11.74
N GLU A 167 23.60 -9.97 -11.53
CA GLU A 167 24.47 -8.81 -11.33
C GLU A 167 24.46 -7.97 -12.63
N VAL A 168 24.29 -6.65 -12.50
CA VAL A 168 24.40 -5.67 -13.59
C VAL A 168 25.70 -4.91 -13.50
#